data_AF-A0A7C3F8A6-F1
#
_entry.id   AF-A0A7C3F8A6-F1
#
_cell.length_a   1.000
_cell.length_b   1.000
_cell.length_c   1.000
_cell.angle_alpha   90.00
_cell.angle_beta   90.00
_cell.angle_gamma   90.00
#
_symmetry.space_group_name_H-M   'P 1'
#
loop_
_entity.id
_entity.type
_entity.pdbx_description
1 polymer ?
#
loop_
_entity_poly.entity_id
_entity_poly.type
_entity_poly.pdbx_seq_one_letter_code
_entity_poly.pdbx_strand_id
1 'polypeptide(L)'
;MVCANGMVVQPHQCYDGLKGFDFVVVPGGRGVDALREDTALLADLSRFHRAGGLLCSVCTGALILAWAGVLEGRRATTHHSHREKLAPYCQVVDQRVVADGNIITAAGVSASLDLGFVLLERFYGAEVARQVAGRIEYCW
;
A
#
# COMPACT_ATOMS: atom_id res chain seq x y z
N MET A 1 7.09 -14.47 11.15
CA MET A 1 7.84 -13.95 9.99
C MET A 1 8.96 -13.04 10.48
N VAL A 2 10.13 -13.06 9.85
CA VAL A 2 11.27 -12.22 10.22
C VAL A 2 11.37 -11.03 9.24
N CYS A 3 11.31 -9.80 9.74
CA CYS A 3 11.47 -8.59 8.96
C CYS A 3 12.96 -8.32 8.65
N ALA A 4 13.24 -7.42 7.70
CA ALA A 4 14.59 -7.16 7.18
C ALA A 4 15.64 -6.78 8.24
N ASN A 5 15.23 -6.25 9.40
CA ASN A 5 16.11 -5.84 10.50
C ASN A 5 15.99 -6.75 11.74
N GLY A 6 15.51 -7.99 11.58
CA GLY A 6 15.47 -8.99 12.65
C GLY A 6 14.24 -8.94 13.55
N MET A 7 13.40 -7.92 13.46
CA MET A 7 12.11 -7.90 14.15
C MET A 7 11.25 -9.09 13.70
N VAL A 8 10.66 -9.81 14.66
CA VAL A 8 9.76 -10.93 14.37
C VAL A 8 8.32 -10.45 14.52
N VAL A 9 7.54 -10.64 13.46
CA VAL A 9 6.09 -10.38 13.45
C VAL A 9 5.37 -11.71 13.33
N GLN A 10 4.44 -11.98 14.25
CA GLN A 10 3.58 -13.14 14.19
C GLN A 10 2.31 -12.78 13.40
N PRO A 11 2.02 -13.45 12.26
CA PRO A 11 0.73 -13.27 11.61
C PRO A 11 -0.36 -13.79 12.54
N HIS A 12 -1.45 -13.02 12.67
CA HIS A 12 -2.62 -13.49 13.40
C HIS A 12 -3.28 -14.68 12.67
N GLN A 13 -3.37 -14.57 11.35
CA GLN A 13 -3.97 -15.57 10.48
C GLN A 13 -3.39 -15.47 9.05
N CYS A 14 -3.39 -16.58 8.32
CA CYS A 14 -3.16 -16.64 6.89
C CYS A 14 -4.49 -16.94 6.18
N TYR A 15 -4.73 -16.30 5.04
CA TYR A 15 -5.99 -16.42 4.29
C TYR A 15 -5.72 -16.91 2.87
N ASP A 16 -6.59 -17.79 2.38
CA ASP A 16 -6.62 -18.20 0.97
C ASP A 16 -7.44 -17.16 0.17
N GLY A 17 -6.80 -16.04 -0.13
CA GLY A 17 -7.36 -14.92 -0.87
C GLY A 17 -7.93 -13.78 -0.02
N LEU A 18 -8.46 -12.77 -0.72
CA LEU A 18 -8.76 -11.44 -0.14
C LEU A 18 -10.27 -11.13 -0.07
N LYS A 19 -11.14 -12.14 -0.21
CA LYS A 19 -12.60 -11.91 -0.18
C LYS A 19 -13.04 -11.49 1.23
N GLY A 20 -13.81 -10.41 1.31
CA GLY A 20 -14.41 -9.95 2.57
C GLY A 20 -13.61 -8.90 3.34
N PHE A 21 -12.40 -8.55 2.88
CA PHE A 21 -11.67 -7.40 3.41
C PHE A 21 -12.16 -6.10 2.78
N ASP A 22 -12.24 -5.03 3.57
CA ASP A 22 -12.56 -3.69 3.07
C ASP A 22 -11.38 -3.09 2.28
N PHE A 23 -10.16 -3.32 2.76
CA PHE A 23 -8.93 -2.86 2.13
C PHE A 23 -7.74 -3.76 2.47
N VAL A 24 -6.69 -3.68 1.66
CA VAL A 24 -5.43 -4.42 1.86
C VAL A 24 -4.25 -3.45 1.75
N VAL A 25 -3.31 -3.52 2.69
CA VAL A 25 -2.07 -2.74 2.66
C VAL A 25 -0.91 -3.64 2.30
N VAL A 26 -0.25 -3.36 1.18
CA VAL A 26 0.92 -4.09 0.69
C VAL A 26 2.21 -3.35 1.10
N PRO A 27 2.98 -3.87 2.08
CA PRO A 27 4.22 -3.24 2.51
C PRO A 27 5.34 -3.46 1.48
N GLY A 28 6.38 -2.62 1.58
CA GLY A 28 7.63 -2.81 0.84
C GLY A 28 8.67 -3.63 1.62
N GLY A 29 9.93 -3.53 1.19
CA GLY A 29 11.08 -4.16 1.84
C GLY A 29 11.95 -4.98 0.88
N ARG A 30 12.99 -5.62 1.42
CA ARG A 30 13.98 -6.41 0.65
C ARG A 30 13.36 -7.64 -0.04
N GLY A 31 12.25 -8.15 0.47
CA GLY A 31 11.56 -9.33 -0.08
C GLY A 31 10.68 -9.05 -1.29
N VAL A 32 10.49 -7.78 -1.70
CA VAL A 32 9.54 -7.43 -2.78
C VAL A 32 9.88 -8.14 -4.08
N ASP A 33 11.15 -8.16 -4.50
CA ASP A 33 11.53 -8.74 -5.79
C ASP A 33 11.26 -10.25 -5.89
N ALA A 34 11.30 -10.98 -4.77
CA ALA A 34 10.96 -12.40 -4.73
C ALA A 34 9.47 -12.67 -4.99
N LEU A 35 8.60 -11.68 -4.76
CA LEU A 35 7.15 -11.79 -4.97
C LEU A 35 6.73 -11.48 -6.42
N ARG A 36 7.67 -11.11 -7.29
CA ARG A 36 7.39 -10.83 -8.70
C ARG A 36 6.84 -12.04 -9.45
N GLU A 37 7.26 -13.24 -9.04
CA GLU A 37 6.87 -14.51 -9.65
C GLU A 37 5.75 -15.22 -8.88
N ASP A 38 5.26 -14.62 -7.79
CA ASP A 38 4.14 -15.16 -7.00
C ASP A 38 2.81 -14.89 -7.70
N THR A 39 2.52 -15.68 -8.72
CA THR A 39 1.32 -15.54 -9.56
C THR A 39 0.01 -15.65 -8.77
N ALA A 40 -0.01 -16.39 -7.65
CA ALA A 40 -1.19 -16.53 -6.81
C ALA A 40 -1.49 -15.20 -6.08
N LEU A 41 -0.48 -14.61 -5.43
CA LEU A 41 -0.61 -13.30 -4.78
C LEU A 41 -1.03 -12.22 -5.79
N LEU A 42 -0.36 -12.15 -6.95
CA LEU A 42 -0.65 -11.14 -7.96
C LEU A 42 -2.08 -11.28 -8.51
N ALA A 43 -2.54 -12.51 -8.74
CA ALA A 43 -3.91 -12.79 -9.19
C ALA A 43 -4.94 -12.40 -8.13
N ASP A 44 -4.67 -12.64 -6.84
CA ASP A 44 -5.56 -12.27 -5.74
C ASP A 44 -5.71 -10.75 -5.60
N LEU A 45 -4.61 -10.00 -5.67
CA LEU A 45 -4.65 -8.53 -5.65
C LEU A 45 -5.42 -7.97 -6.86
N SER A 46 -5.16 -8.53 -8.04
CA SER A 46 -5.86 -8.16 -9.27
C SER A 46 -7.37 -8.44 -9.18
N ARG A 47 -7.77 -9.61 -8.65
CA ARG A 47 -9.18 -9.97 -8.45
C ARG A 47 -9.85 -9.07 -7.40
N PHE A 48 -9.17 -8.78 -6.30
CA PHE A 48 -9.67 -7.89 -5.25
C PHE A 48 -9.91 -6.48 -5.78
N HIS A 49 -8.97 -5.94 -6.56
CA HIS A 49 -9.12 -4.64 -7.21
C HIS A 49 -10.32 -4.59 -8.17
N ARG A 50 -10.45 -5.61 -9.04
CA ARG A 50 -11.59 -5.70 -9.98
C ARG A 50 -12.95 -5.81 -9.27
N ALA A 51 -12.98 -6.38 -8.07
CA ALA A 51 -14.18 -6.45 -7.24
C ALA A 51 -14.49 -5.13 -6.51
N GLY A 52 -13.72 -4.06 -6.75
CA GLY A 52 -13.91 -2.75 -6.12
C GLY A 52 -13.17 -2.58 -4.79
N GLY A 53 -12.38 -3.58 -4.37
CA GLY A 53 -11.60 -3.52 -3.13
C GLY A 53 -10.56 -2.40 -3.15
N LEU A 54 -10.29 -1.82 -1.98
CA LEU A 54 -9.31 -0.76 -1.82
C LEU A 54 -7.90 -1.34 -1.62
N LEU A 55 -7.02 -1.11 -2.59
CA LEU A 55 -5.61 -1.49 -2.48
C LEU A 55 -4.79 -0.32 -1.99
N CYS A 56 -3.95 -0.57 -1.00
CA CYS A 56 -2.98 0.38 -0.50
C CYS A 56 -1.58 -0.21 -0.58
N SER A 57 -0.57 0.65 -0.73
CA SER A 57 0.82 0.21 -0.60
C SER A 57 1.71 1.25 0.05
N VAL A 58 2.83 0.78 0.59
CA VAL A 58 3.88 1.63 1.15
C VAL A 58 5.21 1.24 0.51
N CYS A 59 6.05 2.23 0.21
CA CYS A 59 7.41 2.02 -0.24
C CYS A 59 7.41 1.19 -1.53
N THR A 60 8.25 0.16 -1.60
CA THR A 60 8.34 -0.74 -2.75
C THR A 60 7.14 -1.67 -2.91
N GLY A 61 6.18 -1.68 -1.98
CA GLY A 61 4.93 -2.44 -2.14
C GLY A 61 4.12 -2.01 -3.37
N ALA A 62 4.30 -0.77 -3.84
CA ALA A 62 3.72 -0.29 -5.09
C ALA A 62 4.18 -1.10 -6.32
N LEU A 63 5.39 -1.70 -6.29
CA LEU A 63 5.86 -2.56 -7.37
C LEU A 63 5.07 -3.88 -7.44
N ILE A 64 4.62 -4.41 -6.29
CA ILE A 64 3.77 -5.60 -6.25
C ILE A 64 2.41 -5.27 -6.87
N LEU A 65 1.85 -4.09 -6.56
CA LEU A 65 0.63 -3.61 -7.23
C LEU A 65 0.84 -3.43 -8.73
N ALA A 66 2.01 -2.92 -9.14
CA ALA A 66 2.37 -2.80 -10.55
C ALA A 66 2.39 -4.16 -11.26
N TRP A 67 3.02 -5.17 -10.66
CA TRP A 67 3.09 -6.53 -11.21
C TRP A 67 1.75 -7.25 -11.18
N ALA A 68 0.84 -6.89 -10.27
CA ALA A 68 -0.55 -7.36 -10.27
C ALA A 68 -1.39 -6.73 -11.41
N GLY A 69 -0.82 -5.79 -12.17
CA GLY A 69 -1.45 -5.12 -13.31
C GLY A 69 -2.49 -4.07 -12.92
N VAL A 70 -2.52 -3.63 -11.65
CA VAL A 70 -3.58 -2.72 -11.18
C VAL A 70 -3.24 -1.23 -11.32
N LEU A 71 -2.00 -0.89 -11.68
CA LEU A 71 -1.54 0.50 -11.78
C LEU A 71 -1.56 1.09 -13.20
N GLU A 72 -1.94 0.29 -14.21
CA GLU A 72 -1.97 0.75 -15.61
C GLU A 72 -2.88 1.97 -15.78
N GLY A 73 -2.33 3.05 -16.35
CA GLY A 73 -3.03 4.32 -16.52
C GLY A 73 -3.35 5.09 -15.23
N ARG A 74 -2.85 4.66 -14.07
CA ARG A 74 -3.11 5.29 -12.77
C ARG A 74 -1.98 6.22 -12.35
N ARG A 75 -2.28 7.10 -11.40
CA ARG A 75 -1.29 7.87 -10.63
C ARG A 75 -0.86 7.07 -9.41
N ALA A 76 0.44 6.94 -9.19
CA ALA A 76 0.98 6.27 -8.02
C ALA A 76 2.33 6.85 -7.57
N THR A 77 2.76 6.50 -6.37
CA THR A 77 4.09 6.81 -5.84
C THR A 77 4.73 5.56 -5.22
N THR A 78 6.02 5.65 -4.92
CA THR A 78 6.80 4.61 -4.23
C THR A 78 7.96 5.26 -3.49
N HIS A 79 8.83 4.46 -2.89
CA HIS A 79 10.08 4.95 -2.33
C HIS A 79 10.88 5.73 -3.38
N HIS A 80 11.44 6.89 -3.00
CA HIS A 80 12.10 7.79 -3.96
C HIS A 80 13.16 7.09 -4.82
N SER A 81 13.95 6.19 -4.24
CA SER A 81 14.98 5.42 -4.94
C SER A 81 14.47 4.34 -5.90
N HIS A 82 13.16 4.11 -5.99
CA HIS A 82 12.53 3.09 -6.83
C HIS A 82 11.52 3.66 -7.84
N ARG A 83 11.43 5.00 -7.94
CA ARG A 83 10.50 5.68 -8.86
C ARG A 83 10.73 5.29 -10.32
N GLU A 84 11.98 5.20 -10.75
CA GLU A 84 12.35 4.77 -12.11
C GLU A 84 11.89 3.34 -12.40
N LYS A 85 11.93 2.45 -11.40
CA LYS A 85 11.46 1.06 -11.53
C LYS A 85 9.93 0.99 -11.61
N LEU A 86 9.21 1.93 -11.02
CA LEU A 86 7.74 2.01 -11.07
C LEU A 86 7.23 2.69 -12.35
N ALA A 87 7.99 3.63 -12.91
CA ALA A 87 7.59 4.46 -14.05
C ALA A 87 7.04 3.70 -15.28
N PRO A 88 7.51 2.49 -15.63
CA PRO A 88 6.94 1.74 -16.75
C PRO A 88 5.48 1.29 -16.56
N TYR A 89 4.96 1.32 -15.33
CA TYR A 89 3.67 0.72 -14.99
C TYR A 89 2.56 1.75 -14.70
N CYS A 90 2.91 3.02 -14.50
CA CYS A 90 1.96 4.06 -14.08
C CYS A 90 2.53 5.48 -14.24
N GLN A 91 1.68 6.50 -14.06
CA GLN A 91 2.14 7.87 -13.90
C GLN A 91 2.70 8.09 -12.48
N VAL A 92 4.03 8.10 -12.34
CA VAL A 92 4.68 8.33 -11.04
C VAL A 92 4.52 9.79 -10.61
N VAL A 93 4.07 9.99 -9.38
CA VAL A 93 3.87 11.30 -8.75
C VAL A 93 4.77 11.45 -7.53
N ASP A 94 5.44 12.60 -7.43
CA ASP A 94 6.25 12.97 -6.27
C ASP A 94 5.38 13.57 -5.15
N GLN A 95 4.65 12.69 -4.45
CA GLN A 95 3.84 13.04 -3.28
C GLN A 95 4.03 11.96 -2.21
N ARG A 96 3.81 12.32 -0.93
CA ARG A 96 3.92 11.38 0.19
C ARG A 96 2.86 10.28 0.11
N VAL A 97 1.63 10.66 -0.25
CA VAL A 97 0.50 9.77 -0.49
C VAL A 97 -0.21 10.20 -1.76
N VAL A 98 -0.54 9.23 -2.62
CA VAL A 98 -1.29 9.43 -3.86
C VAL A 98 -2.52 8.55 -3.81
N ALA A 99 -3.70 9.18 -3.75
CA ALA A 99 -4.98 8.50 -3.88
C ALA A 99 -5.50 8.65 -5.30
N ASP A 100 -5.82 7.52 -5.93
CA ASP A 100 -6.42 7.44 -7.25
C ASP A 100 -7.49 6.33 -7.24
N GLY A 101 -8.74 6.73 -7.01
CA GLY A 101 -9.89 5.81 -6.92
C GLY A 101 -9.79 4.81 -5.76
N ASN A 102 -9.79 3.52 -6.09
CA ASN A 102 -9.62 2.42 -5.13
C ASN A 102 -8.15 1.96 -5.00
N ILE A 103 -7.19 2.82 -5.35
CA ILE A 103 -5.77 2.61 -5.11
C ILE A 103 -5.21 3.81 -4.34
N ILE A 104 -4.47 3.54 -3.24
CA ILE A 104 -3.74 4.57 -2.50
C ILE A 104 -2.29 4.10 -2.30
N THR A 105 -1.33 4.82 -2.86
CA THR A 105 0.09 4.48 -2.70
C THR A 105 0.78 5.52 -1.85
N ALA A 106 1.64 5.06 -0.93
CA ALA A 106 2.45 5.90 -0.07
C ALA A 106 3.93 5.70 -0.36
N ALA A 107 4.70 6.78 -0.28
CA ALA A 107 6.10 6.83 -0.67
C ALA A 107 7.02 6.12 0.35
N GLY A 108 7.95 6.84 0.97
CA GLY A 108 8.92 6.25 1.91
C GLY A 108 8.31 5.73 3.20
N VAL A 109 9.15 5.12 4.05
CA VAL A 109 8.73 4.44 5.30
C VAL A 109 7.81 5.30 6.17
N SER A 110 8.16 6.57 6.39
CA SER A 110 7.36 7.47 7.24
C SER A 110 6.05 7.93 6.60
N ALA A 111 5.89 7.80 5.27
CA ALA A 111 4.62 8.09 4.61
C ALA A 111 3.52 7.06 4.95
N SER A 112 3.88 5.93 5.58
CA SER A 112 2.89 4.99 6.12
C SER A 112 1.98 5.61 7.19
N LEU A 113 2.47 6.58 7.97
CA LEU A 113 1.67 7.28 8.96
C LEU A 113 0.61 8.16 8.28
N ASP A 114 1.02 8.92 7.27
CA ASP A 114 0.09 9.77 6.49
C ASP A 114 -0.95 8.92 5.74
N LEU A 115 -0.54 7.75 5.21
CA LEU A 115 -1.49 6.79 4.64
C LEU A 115 -2.54 6.37 5.69
N GLY A 116 -2.10 6.08 6.92
CA GLY A 116 -2.99 5.75 8.03
C GLY A 116 -4.03 6.84 8.26
N PHE A 117 -3.63 8.11 8.24
CA PHE A 117 -4.57 9.22 8.39
C PHE A 117 -5.47 9.46 7.19
N VAL A 118 -4.97 9.27 5.96
CA VAL A 118 -5.81 9.29 4.75
C VAL A 118 -6.89 8.20 4.84
N LEU A 119 -6.56 7.03 5.38
CA LEU A 119 -7.55 5.96 5.61
C LEU A 119 -8.52 6.32 6.74
N LEU A 120 -8.04 6.88 7.86
CA LEU A 120 -8.91 7.35 8.95
C LEU A 120 -9.91 8.38 8.44
N GLU A 121 -9.46 9.37 7.69
CA GLU A 121 -10.34 10.38 7.10
C GLU A 121 -11.34 9.76 6.12
N ARG A 122 -10.89 8.84 5.27
CA ARG A 122 -11.75 8.17 4.28
C ARG A 122 -12.87 7.35 4.92
N PHE A 123 -12.59 6.63 6.02
CA PHE A 123 -13.56 5.71 6.64
C PHE A 123 -14.32 6.31 7.82
N TYR A 124 -13.75 7.29 8.52
CA TYR A 124 -14.32 7.84 9.76
C TYR A 124 -14.42 9.37 9.77
N GLY A 125 -13.96 10.05 8.71
CA GLY A 125 -14.01 11.50 8.56
C GLY A 125 -12.85 12.24 9.23
N ALA A 126 -12.66 13.49 8.81
CA ALA A 126 -11.52 14.32 9.22
C ALA A 126 -11.45 14.59 10.73
N GLU A 127 -12.59 14.58 11.42
CA GLU A 127 -12.65 14.78 12.87
C GLU A 127 -11.97 13.65 13.62
N VAL A 128 -12.29 12.39 13.28
CA VAL A 128 -11.66 11.21 13.90
C VAL A 128 -10.16 11.18 13.59
N ALA A 129 -9.76 11.49 12.36
CA ALA A 129 -8.35 11.55 11.99
C ALA A 129 -7.58 12.61 12.81
N ARG A 130 -8.15 13.82 12.99
CA ARG A 130 -7.56 14.88 13.85
C ARG A 130 -7.48 14.48 15.33
N GLN A 131 -8.50 13.80 15.85
CA GLN A 131 -8.49 13.29 17.24
C GLN A 131 -7.39 12.24 17.45
N VAL A 132 -7.22 11.31 16.50
CA VAL A 132 -6.14 10.32 16.56
C VAL A 132 -4.78 11.02 16.51
N ALA A 133 -4.60 12.00 15.60
CA ALA A 133 -3.36 12.76 15.47
C ALA A 133 -2.98 13.45 16.79
N GLY A 134 -3.94 14.16 17.41
CA GLY A 134 -3.73 14.78 18.72
C GLY A 134 -3.43 13.76 19.83
N ARG A 135 -4.09 12.61 19.84
CA ARG A 135 -3.89 11.57 20.85
C ARG A 135 -2.52 10.89 20.78
N ILE A 136 -1.95 10.74 19.59
CA ILE A 136 -0.63 10.15 19.40
C ILE A 136 0.49 11.21 19.26
N GLU A 137 0.16 12.48 19.50
CA GLU A 137 1.07 13.62 19.39
C GLU A 137 1.76 13.73 18.01
N TYR A 138 1.02 13.40 16.95
CA TYR A 138 1.50 13.45 15.57
C TYR A 138 0.96 14.68 14.85
N CYS A 139 1.85 15.41 14.16
CA CYS A 139 1.48 16.54 13.31
C CYS A 139 1.09 16.00 11.92
N TRP A 140 -0.21 15.98 11.65
CA TRP A 140 -0.82 15.56 10.40
C TRP A 140 -1.64 16.69 9.78
#